data_AF-A0A1A9I0U7-F1
#
_entry.id   AF-A0A1A9I0U7-F1
#
_cell.length_a   1.000
_cell.length_b   1.000
_cell.length_c   1.000
_cell.angle_alpha   90.00
_cell.angle_beta   90.00
_cell.angle_gamma   90.00
#
_symmetry.space_group_name_H-M   'P 1'
#
loop_
_entity.id
_entity.type
_entity.pdbx_description
1 polymer ?
#
loop_
_entity_poly.entity_id
_entity_poly.type
_entity_poly.pdbx_seq_one_letter_code
_entity_poly.pdbx_strand_id
1 'polypeptide(L)' 'MKTGTKIIIAIAGFIVFCAWITNQIDGIKKAKWLIRTWENKTPEGSIYETWNKTNNTEFAGKSYIVKEKDTIVFENIQRV' A
#
# COMPACT_ATOMS: atom_id res chain seq x y z
N MET A 1 -1.72 4.55 45.35
CA MET A 1 -2.74 4.71 44.27
C MET A 1 -3.85 3.70 44.47
N LYS A 2 -5.11 4.16 44.56
CA LYS A 2 -6.28 3.28 44.68
C LYS A 2 -6.40 2.39 43.44
N THR A 3 -6.83 1.14 43.59
CA THR A 3 -6.95 0.16 42.50
C THR A 3 -7.79 0.70 41.33
N GLY A 4 -8.83 1.47 41.61
CA GLY A 4 -9.65 2.14 40.59
C GLY A 4 -8.86 3.12 39.70
N THR A 5 -7.90 3.87 40.27
CA THR A 5 -7.06 4.79 39.49
C THR A 5 -6.13 4.05 38.52
N LYS A 6 -5.63 2.87 38.91
CA LYS A 6 -4.78 2.03 38.04
C LYS A 6 -5.56 1.48 36.84
N ILE A 7 -6.81 1.06 37.06
CA ILE A 7 -7.69 0.54 36.00
C ILE A 7 -8.01 1.63 34.98
N ILE A 8 -8.33 2.85 35.44
CA ILE A 8 -8.62 3.97 34.54
C ILE A 8 -7.41 4.32 33.66
N ILE A 9 -6.21 4.35 34.24
CA ILE A 9 -4.97 4.61 33.49
C ILE A 9 -4.71 3.50 32.46
N ALA A 10 -4.95 2.23 32.82
CA ALA A 10 -4.79 1.10 31.91
C ALA A 10 -5.76 1.17 30.72
N ILE A 11 -7.02 1.53 30.95
CA ILE A 11 -8.03 1.71 29.89
C ILE A 11 -7.65 2.88 28.98
N ALA A 12 -7.23 4.01 29.55
CA ALA A 12 -6.80 5.17 28.76
C ALA A 12 -5.59 4.83 27.87
N GLY A 13 -4.61 4.09 28.40
CA GLY A 13 -3.46 3.61 27.63
C GLY A 13 -3.88 2.66 26.49
N PHE A 14 -4.83 1.76 26.74
CA PHE A 14 -5.34 0.85 25.71
C PHE A 14 -6.08 1.59 24.58
N ILE A 15 -6.88 2.61 24.90
CA ILE A 15 -7.59 3.42 23.90
C ILE A 15 -6.60 4.18 23.02
N VAL A 16 -5.55 4.78 23.62
CA VAL A 16 -4.49 5.47 22.86
C VAL A 16 -3.75 4.49 21.94
N PHE A 17 -3.47 3.28 22.43
CA PHE A 17 -2.84 2.24 21.61
C PHE A 17 -3.73 1.80 20.44
N CYS A 18 -5.03 1.59 20.65
CA CYS A 18 -5.98 1.27 19.59
C CYS A 18 -6.07 2.38 18.54
N ALA A 19 -6.12 3.65 18.96
CA ALA A 19 -6.18 4.79 18.04
C ALA A 19 -4.91 4.94 17.18
N TRP A 20 -3.77 4.46 17.68
CA TRP A 20 -2.52 4.49 16.94
C TRP A 20 -2.47 3.43 15.83
N ILE A 21 -3.03 2.24 16.09
CA ILE A 21 -3.12 1.16 15.10
C ILE A 21 -4.06 1.56 13.94
N THR A 22 -5.19 2.20 14.22
CA THR A 22 -6.16 2.58 13.18
C THR A 22 -5.60 3.60 12.18
N ASN A 23 -4.72 4.51 12.63
CA ASN A 23 -4.08 5.50 11.76
C ASN A 23 -3.16 4.88 10.69
N GLN A 24 -2.51 3.76 10.99
CA GLN A 24 -1.62 3.09 10.02
C GLN A 24 -2.40 2.45 8.86
N ILE A 25 -3.62 1.97 9.13
CA ILE A 25 -4.48 1.31 8.12
C ILE A 25 -4.99 2.30 7.06
N ASP A 26 -5.14 3.58 7.40
CA ASP A 26 -5.67 4.58 6.48
C ASP A 26 -4.67 4.99 5.38
N GLY A 27 -3.36 4.80 5.58
CA GLY A 27 -2.34 5.06 4.55
C GLY A 27 -2.54 4.20 3.31
N ILE A 28 -2.84 2.92 3.50
CA ILE A 28 -3.09 1.96 2.40
C ILE A 28 -4.40 2.26 1.67
N LYS A 29 -5.45 2.68 2.38
CA LYS A 29 -6.71 3.10 1.76
C LYS A 29 -6.49 4.31 0.84
N LYS A 30 -5.64 5.26 1.23
CA LYS A 30 -5.28 6.40 0.40
C LYS A 30 -4.53 5.97 -0.86
N ALA A 31 -3.69 4.94 -0.81
CA ALA A 31 -2.95 4.44 -1.97
C ALA A 31 -3.79 3.50 -2.87
N LYS A 32 -5.06 3.25 -2.56
CA LYS A 32 -5.95 2.38 -3.35
C LYS A 32 -6.14 2.86 -4.81
N TRP A 33 -5.97 4.15 -5.08
CA TRP A 33 -6.03 4.69 -6.44
C TRP A 33 -4.93 4.13 -7.35
N LEU A 34 -3.80 3.69 -6.78
CA LEU A 34 -2.67 3.17 -7.53
C LEU A 34 -2.97 1.80 -8.17
N ILE A 35 -3.92 1.03 -7.62
CA ILE A 35 -4.27 -0.35 -8.03
C ILE A 35 -5.01 -0.36 -9.38
N ARG A 36 -4.27 -0.10 -10.46
CA ARG A 36 -4.69 -0.21 -11.85
C ARG A 36 -3.47 -0.51 -12.73
N THR A 37 -3.74 -0.75 -14.00
CA THR A 37 -2.73 -0.67 -15.06
C THR A 37 -2.68 0.76 -15.58
N TRP A 38 -1.49 1.35 -15.54
CA TRP A 38 -1.15 2.66 -16.05
C TRP A 38 -0.41 2.48 -17.38
N GLU A 39 -0.71 3.35 -18.34
CA GLU A 39 -0.02 3.39 -19.62
C GLU A 39 0.64 4.77 -19.77
N ASN A 40 1.95 4.77 -20.04
CA ASN A 40 2.72 5.95 -20.39
C ASN A 40 3.17 5.83 -21.85
N LYS A 41 2.66 6.73 -22.70
CA LYS A 41 2.99 6.77 -24.12
C LYS A 41 4.20 7.65 -24.34
N THR A 42 5.30 7.07 -24.79
CA THR A 42 6.52 7.78 -25.19
C THR A 42 6.69 7.69 -26.72
N PRO A 43 7.57 8.51 -27.33
CA PRO A 43 7.90 8.40 -28.74
C PRO A 43 8.49 7.04 -29.14
N GLU A 44 9.06 6.30 -28.18
CA GLU A 44 9.72 5.01 -28.39
C GLU A 44 8.77 3.81 -28.20
N GLY A 45 7.60 4.01 -27.59
CA GLY A 45 6.61 2.97 -27.34
C GLY A 45 5.72 3.26 -26.14
N SER A 46 4.81 2.33 -25.84
CA SER A 46 3.95 2.41 -24.64
C SER A 46 4.56 1.58 -23.52
N ILE A 47 4.78 2.23 -22.37
CA ILE A 47 5.24 1.61 -21.14
C ILE A 47 4.01 1.37 -20.26
N TYR A 48 3.87 0.15 -19.77
CA TYR A 48 2.77 -0.25 -18.90
C TYR A 48 3.28 -0.51 -17.49
N GLU A 49 2.53 -0.03 -16.50
CA GLU A 49 2.79 -0.33 -15.10
C GLU A 49 1.53 -0.87 -14.46
N THR A 50 1.57 -2.10 -13.96
CA THR A 50 0.42 -2.71 -13.29
C THR A 50 0.69 -2.87 -11.81
N TRP A 51 -0.16 -2.25 -10.99
CA TRP A 51 -0.12 -2.36 -9.55
C TRP A 51 -1.25 -3.26 -9.04
N ASN A 52 -0.90 -4.21 -8.19
CA ASN A 52 -1.85 -5.08 -7.53
C ASN A 52 -1.62 -5.10 -6.02
N LYS A 53 -2.69 -5.42 -5.28
CA LYS A 53 -2.64 -5.60 -3.84
C LYS A 53 -2.15 -7.01 -3.52
N THR A 54 -1.01 -7.14 -2.86
CA THR A 54 -0.45 -8.45 -2.48
C THR A 54 -1.00 -8.92 -1.15
N ASN A 55 -1.20 -8.00 -0.20
CA ASN A 55 -1.86 -8.28 1.07
C ASN A 55 -2.55 -6.99 1.61
N ASN A 56 -3.11 -7.03 2.82
CA ASN A 56 -3.81 -5.87 3.40
C ASN A 56 -2.95 -4.63 3.66
N THR A 57 -1.62 -4.75 3.57
CA THR A 57 -0.64 -3.71 3.85
C THR A 57 0.30 -3.39 2.69
N GLU A 58 0.39 -4.25 1.69
CA GLU A 58 1.45 -4.22 0.67
C GLU A 58 0.88 -4.17 -0.74
N PHE A 59 1.57 -3.41 -1.59
CA PHE A 59 1.32 -3.33 -3.02
C PHE A 59 2.53 -3.83 -3.81
N ALA A 60 2.28 -4.59 -4.86
CA ALA A 60 3.29 -4.99 -5.83
C ALA A 60 2.98 -4.38 -7.19
N GLY A 61 3.97 -3.74 -7.79
CA GLY A 61 3.97 -3.13 -9.11
C GLY A 61 4.87 -3.91 -10.07
N LYS A 62 4.52 -3.93 -11.34
CA LYS A 62 5.37 -4.45 -12.41
C LYS A 62 5.35 -3.48 -13.59
N SER A 63 6.53 -3.15 -14.11
CA SER A 63 6.69 -2.32 -15.31
C SER A 63 7.11 -3.17 -16.51
N TYR A 64 6.45 -2.99 -17.65
CA TYR A 64 6.72 -3.76 -18.88
C TYR A 64 6.41 -2.94 -20.14
N ILE A 65 7.05 -3.28 -21.26
CA ILE A 65 6.71 -2.80 -22.61
C ILE A 65 6.23 -3.98 -23.44
N VAL A 66 5.24 -3.73 -24.30
CA VAL A 66 4.78 -4.70 -25.29
C VAL A 66 5.37 -4.30 -26.64
N LYS A 67 6.24 -5.14 -27.20
CA LYS A 67 6.85 -4.94 -28.52
C LYS A 67 6.53 -6.13 -29.41
N GLU A 68 5.80 -5.89 -30.50
CA GLU A 68 5.52 -6.90 -31.54
C GLU A 68 4.95 -8.24 -31.04
N LYS A 69 4.18 -8.21 -29.93
CA LYS A 69 3.57 -9.33 -29.18
C LYS A 69 4.43 -9.95 -28.07
N ASP A 70 5.69 -9.57 -27.94
CA ASP A 70 6.54 -9.95 -26.81
C ASP A 70 6.46 -8.92 -25.68
N THR A 71 6.46 -9.41 -24.44
CA THR A 71 6.43 -8.57 -23.22
C THR A 71 7.82 -8.53 -22.61
N ILE A 72 8.43 -7.35 -22.61
CA ILE A 72 9.74 -7.11 -21.98
C ILE A 72 9.49 -6.48 -20.62
N VAL A 73 9.83 -7.20 -19.56
CA VAL A 73 9.69 -6.72 -18.17
C VAL A 73 10.91 -5.90 -17.78
N PHE A 74 10.70 -4.71 -17.26
CA PHE A 74 11.77 -3.81 -16.83
C PHE A 74 12.13 -4.04 -15.36
N GLU A 75 11.12 -4.01 -14.47
CA GLU A 75 11.35 -4.04 -13.02
C GLU A 75 10.16 -4.66 -12.26
N ASN A 76 10.47 -5.26 -11.11
CA ASN A 76 9.48 -5.71 -10.12
C ASN A 76 9.60 -4.83 -8.87
N ILE A 77 8.54 -4.10 -8.56
CA ILE A 77 8.51 -3.14 -7.47
C ILE A 77 7.63 -3.70 -6.36
N GLN A 78 8.21 -4.02 -5.20
CA GLN A 78 7.45 -4.38 -4.01
C GLN A 78 7.53 -3.23 -3.00
N ARG A 79 6.38 -2.75 -2.53
CA ARG A 79 6.31 -1.72 -1.48
C ARG A 79 5.62 -2.30 -0.24
N VAL A 80 6.40 -2.38 0.84
CA VAL A 80 6.00 -2.84 2.18
C VAL A 80 5.41 -1.69 2.99
#